data_AF-A0A2M8HQ14-F1
#
_entry.id   AF-A0A2M8HQ14-F1
#
_cell.length_a   1.000
_cell.length_b   1.000
_cell.length_c   1.000
_cell.angle_alpha   90.00
_cell.angle_beta   90.00
_cell.angle_gamma   90.00
#
_symmetry.space_group_name_H-M   'P 1'
#
loop_
_entity.id
_entity.type
_entity.pdbx_description
1 polymer ?
#
loop_
_entity_poly.entity_id
_entity_poly.type
_entity_poly.pdbx_seq_one_letter_code
_entity_poly.pdbx_strand_id
1 'polypeptide(L)'
;MKSSTLELFWVEKIKLTQNTINLTRNLNDEQLDFPNDVARLSIRKALQKMQINDQKFATYLPFAIRFGNLFPLPKVSQVEIEQELTMIRDLFQAPALPPKLSDIIVRSADEIEFSECNPSLENIFKPWKQAIGHQESHVEKISEEDSYKYRYFSWKGIYIIPAAINMVAMENHFLLKDGILKFLKDPNFPK
;
A
#
# COMPACT_ATOMS: atom_id res chain seq x y z
N MET A 1 19.53 -13.99 -10.09
CA MET A 1 19.53 -12.53 -9.89
C MET A 1 18.81 -12.27 -8.58
N LYS A 2 19.42 -11.60 -7.59
CA LYS A 2 18.69 -11.25 -6.35
C LYS A 2 17.73 -10.11 -6.69
N SER A 3 16.45 -10.24 -6.34
CA SER A 3 15.51 -9.11 -6.44
C SER A 3 16.03 -7.95 -5.62
N SER A 4 15.90 -6.76 -6.18
CA SER A 4 16.33 -5.53 -5.53
C SER A 4 15.36 -5.16 -4.40
N THR A 5 15.78 -4.35 -3.43
CA THR A 5 14.89 -3.96 -2.30
C THR A 5 13.67 -3.19 -2.82
N LEU A 6 13.89 -2.35 -3.85
CA LEU A 6 12.83 -1.63 -4.54
C LEU A 6 11.81 -2.60 -5.16
N GLU A 7 12.28 -3.58 -5.93
CA GLU A 7 11.42 -4.58 -6.56
C GLU A 7 10.64 -5.39 -5.51
N LEU A 8 11.31 -5.80 -4.43
CA LEU A 8 10.69 -6.58 -3.36
C LEU A 8 9.54 -5.83 -2.71
N PHE A 9 9.77 -4.59 -2.24
CA PHE A 9 8.71 -3.81 -1.60
C PHE A 9 7.60 -3.43 -2.58
N TRP A 10 7.94 -3.20 -3.85
CA TRP A 10 6.93 -2.96 -4.88
C TRP A 10 6.01 -4.17 -5.07
N VAL A 11 6.59 -5.36 -5.28
CA VAL A 11 5.82 -6.60 -5.45
C VAL A 11 5.00 -6.94 -4.20
N GLU A 12 5.55 -6.77 -2.99
CA GLU A 12 4.80 -6.98 -1.76
C GLU A 12 3.59 -6.06 -1.64
N LYS A 13 3.74 -4.79 -2.04
CA LYS A 13 2.65 -3.83 -2.11
C LYS A 13 1.57 -4.25 -3.11
N ILE A 14 1.94 -4.69 -4.31
CA ILE A 14 1.00 -5.23 -5.31
C ILE A 14 0.22 -6.41 -4.75
N LYS A 15 0.92 -7.37 -4.14
CA LYS A 15 0.30 -8.54 -3.53
C LYS A 15 -0.67 -8.19 -2.42
N LEU A 16 -0.31 -7.24 -1.57
CA LEU A 16 -1.18 -6.74 -0.50
C LEU A 16 -2.47 -6.13 -1.06
N THR A 17 -2.37 -5.34 -2.13
CA THR A 17 -3.53 -4.76 -2.82
C THR A 17 -4.44 -5.85 -3.38
N GLN A 18 -3.90 -6.81 -4.15
CA GLN A 18 -4.69 -7.92 -4.69
C GLN A 18 -5.34 -8.76 -3.59
N ASN A 19 -4.59 -9.06 -2.52
CA ASN A 19 -5.13 -9.82 -1.38
C ASN A 19 -6.32 -9.08 -0.74
N THR A 20 -6.20 -7.77 -0.56
CA THR A 20 -7.27 -6.94 0.01
C THR A 20 -8.52 -6.94 -0.88
N ILE A 21 -8.34 -6.82 -2.20
CA ILE A 21 -9.43 -6.93 -3.18
C ILE A 21 -10.08 -8.32 -3.07
N ASN A 22 -9.31 -9.40 -3.09
CA ASN A 22 -9.83 -10.77 -3.00
C ASN A 22 -10.68 -11.01 -1.75
N LEU A 23 -10.26 -10.44 -0.61
CA LEU A 23 -10.97 -10.56 0.67
C LEU A 23 -12.29 -9.79 0.71
N THR A 24 -12.45 -8.74 -0.10
CA THR A 24 -13.55 -7.78 0.04
C THR A 24 -14.48 -7.69 -1.16
N ARG A 25 -14.04 -8.13 -2.35
CA ARG A 25 -14.76 -7.92 -3.62
C ARG A 25 -16.18 -8.47 -3.65
N ASN A 26 -16.49 -9.50 -2.87
CA ASN A 26 -17.79 -10.18 -2.87
C ASN A 26 -18.67 -9.81 -1.66
N LEU A 27 -18.23 -8.87 -0.82
CA LEU A 27 -19.03 -8.42 0.32
C LEU A 27 -20.21 -7.59 -0.17
N ASN A 28 -21.40 -7.80 0.41
CA ASN A 28 -22.57 -6.97 0.13
C ASN A 28 -22.49 -5.61 0.86
N ASP A 29 -23.37 -4.68 0.53
CA ASP A 29 -23.30 -3.32 1.09
C ASP A 29 -23.50 -3.26 2.60
N GLU A 30 -24.33 -4.14 3.17
CA GLU A 30 -24.51 -4.24 4.62
C GLU A 30 -23.23 -4.65 5.35
N GLN A 31 -22.49 -5.61 4.78
CA GLN A 31 -21.18 -6.03 5.27
C GLN A 31 -20.10 -4.94 5.09
N LEU A 32 -20.22 -4.13 4.05
CA LEU A 32 -19.24 -3.08 3.72
C LEU A 32 -19.36 -1.85 4.61
N ASP A 33 -20.60 -1.41 4.89
CA ASP A 33 -20.88 -0.15 5.56
C ASP A 33 -21.17 -0.31 7.05
N PHE A 34 -21.56 -1.50 7.48
CA PHE A 34 -22.07 -1.83 8.80
C PHE A 34 -23.35 -1.04 9.16
N PRO A 35 -24.45 -1.71 9.56
CA PRO A 35 -25.71 -1.00 9.75
C PRO A 35 -25.73 0.02 10.91
N ASN A 36 -24.81 0.02 11.88
CA ASN A 36 -25.09 0.70 13.17
C ASN A 36 -23.92 1.31 13.99
N ASP A 37 -22.69 1.50 13.50
CA ASP A 37 -21.63 2.09 14.35
C ASP A 37 -20.89 3.29 13.73
N VAL A 38 -21.27 4.48 14.18
CA VAL A 38 -20.73 5.79 13.76
C VAL A 38 -19.29 6.01 14.24
N ALA A 39 -18.85 5.30 15.29
CA ALA A 39 -17.51 5.44 15.84
C ALA A 39 -16.46 4.56 15.13
N ARG A 40 -16.89 3.62 14.28
CA ARG A 40 -16.02 2.60 13.68
C ARG A 40 -15.67 2.90 12.22
N LEU A 41 -14.46 2.50 11.83
CA LEU A 41 -14.04 2.54 10.43
C LEU A 41 -14.71 1.37 9.69
N SER A 42 -15.65 1.65 8.79
CA SER A 42 -16.29 0.61 7.99
C SER A 42 -15.29 -0.05 7.03
N ILE A 43 -15.59 -1.26 6.51
CA ILE A 43 -14.74 -1.89 5.47
C ILE A 43 -14.65 -0.96 4.27
N ARG A 44 -15.77 -0.37 3.84
CA ARG A 44 -15.79 0.60 2.75
C ARG A 44 -14.87 1.80 3.04
N LYS A 45 -14.96 2.38 4.23
CA LYS A 45 -14.10 3.51 4.63
C LYS A 45 -12.62 3.10 4.73
N ALA A 46 -12.31 1.88 5.17
CA ALA A 46 -10.94 1.37 5.18
C ALA A 46 -10.38 1.24 3.77
N LEU A 47 -11.13 0.64 2.84
CA LEU A 47 -10.76 0.54 1.43
C LEU A 47 -10.58 1.92 0.78
N GLN A 48 -11.49 2.87 1.04
CA GLN A 48 -11.35 4.25 0.57
C GLN A 48 -10.08 4.91 1.12
N LYS A 49 -9.75 4.74 2.40
CA LYS A 49 -8.51 5.28 2.97
C LYS A 49 -7.26 4.69 2.31
N MET A 50 -7.22 3.37 2.08
CA MET A 50 -6.11 2.73 1.37
C MET A 50 -5.95 3.29 -0.05
N GLN A 51 -7.07 3.37 -0.78
CA GLN A 51 -7.12 3.93 -2.12
C GLN A 51 -6.65 5.40 -2.14
N ILE A 52 -7.05 6.22 -1.17
CA ILE A 52 -6.58 7.61 -1.02
C ILE A 52 -5.07 7.66 -0.71
N ASN A 53 -4.55 6.79 0.15
CA ASN A 53 -3.12 6.74 0.45
C ASN A 53 -2.30 6.47 -0.81
N ASP A 54 -2.78 5.54 -1.63
CA ASP A 54 -2.16 5.23 -2.91
C ASP A 54 -2.28 6.34 -3.94
N GLN A 55 -3.42 7.03 -4.01
CA GLN A 55 -3.54 8.20 -4.88
C GLN A 55 -2.60 9.33 -4.47
N LYS A 56 -2.46 9.59 -3.16
CA LYS A 56 -1.49 10.58 -2.67
C LYS A 56 -0.08 10.18 -3.05
N PHE A 57 0.29 8.91 -2.83
CA PHE A 57 1.62 8.44 -3.20
C PHE A 57 1.88 8.58 -4.70
N ALA A 58 0.93 8.18 -5.55
CA ALA A 58 0.99 8.36 -7.00
C ALA A 58 1.16 9.82 -7.42
N THR A 59 0.55 10.75 -6.67
CA THR A 59 0.62 12.19 -6.93
C THR A 59 1.98 12.78 -6.55
N TYR A 60 2.55 12.36 -5.42
CA TYR A 60 3.78 12.97 -4.88
C TYR A 60 5.08 12.27 -5.31
N LEU A 61 5.04 10.98 -5.65
CA LEU A 61 6.20 10.22 -6.12
C LEU A 61 6.93 10.88 -7.31
N PRO A 62 6.25 11.40 -8.35
CA PRO A 62 6.93 12.05 -9.48
C PRO A 62 7.74 13.28 -9.06
N PHE A 63 7.26 14.02 -8.07
CA PHE A 63 7.99 15.17 -7.53
C PHE A 63 9.25 14.72 -6.81
N ALA A 64 9.17 13.68 -5.97
CA ALA A 64 10.34 13.11 -5.30
C ALA A 64 11.43 12.69 -6.29
N ILE A 65 11.04 12.04 -7.39
CA ILE A 65 11.95 11.64 -8.47
C ILE A 65 12.54 12.86 -9.19
N ARG A 66 11.70 13.84 -9.54
CA ARG A 66 12.15 15.05 -10.25
C ARG A 66 13.12 15.88 -9.41
N PHE A 67 12.82 16.08 -8.12
CA PHE A 67 13.70 16.80 -7.20
C PHE A 67 14.99 16.03 -6.96
N GLY A 68 14.92 14.71 -6.78
CA GLY A 68 16.12 13.88 -6.61
C GLY A 68 17.06 13.92 -7.81
N ASN A 69 16.54 14.08 -9.02
CA ASN A 69 17.34 14.29 -10.23
C ASN A 69 17.99 15.68 -10.30
N LEU A 70 17.34 16.72 -9.78
CA LEU A 70 17.87 18.09 -9.77
C LEU A 70 18.86 18.33 -8.63
N PHE A 71 18.67 17.64 -7.50
CA PHE A 71 19.45 17.80 -6.28
C PHE A 71 19.84 16.42 -5.72
N PRO A 72 20.86 15.76 -6.31
CA PRO A 72 21.28 14.44 -5.87
C PRO A 72 21.82 14.52 -4.44
N LEU A 73 21.10 13.88 -3.51
CA LEU A 73 21.54 13.72 -2.14
C LEU A 73 22.55 12.56 -2.02
N PRO A 74 23.44 12.59 -1.01
CA PRO A 74 24.35 11.47 -0.77
C PRO A 74 23.57 10.17 -0.58
N LYS A 75 24.18 9.08 -1.07
CA LYS A 75 23.63 7.74 -0.93
C LYS A 75 23.50 7.42 0.56
N VAL A 76 22.33 6.90 0.93
CA VAL A 76 22.05 6.42 2.28
C VAL A 76 22.82 5.13 2.52
N SER A 77 23.47 5.02 3.67
CA SER A 77 24.17 3.80 4.10
C SER A 77 23.18 2.67 4.41
N GLN A 78 23.64 1.43 4.37
CA GLN A 78 22.81 0.27 4.71
C GLN A 78 22.20 0.37 6.12
N VAL A 79 22.96 0.92 7.08
CA VAL A 79 22.50 1.12 8.46
C VAL A 79 21.35 2.11 8.54
N GLU A 80 21.44 3.22 7.81
CA GLU A 80 20.37 4.22 7.76
C GLU A 80 19.11 3.66 7.07
N ILE A 81 19.26 2.83 6.03
CA ILE A 81 18.14 2.12 5.39
C ILE A 81 17.42 1.22 6.42
N GLU A 82 18.18 0.43 7.17
CA GLU A 82 17.64 -0.45 8.22
C GLU A 82 16.94 0.33 9.34
N GLN A 83 17.48 1.49 9.70
CA GLN A 83 16.85 2.41 10.66
C GLN A 83 15.53 2.94 10.14
N GLU A 84 15.46 3.41 8.88
CA GLU A 84 14.20 3.86 8.27
C GLU A 84 13.15 2.74 8.26
N LEU A 85 13.53 1.52 7.86
CA LEU A 85 12.62 0.37 7.84
C LEU A 85 12.16 -0.01 9.25
N THR A 86 13.04 0.08 10.24
CA THR A 86 12.69 -0.16 11.66
C THR A 86 11.71 0.89 12.17
N MET A 87 11.95 2.17 11.88
CA MET A 87 11.03 3.25 12.25
C MET A 87 9.64 3.05 11.63
N ILE A 88 9.57 2.65 10.35
CA ILE A 88 8.31 2.34 9.68
C ILE A 88 7.60 1.17 10.37
N ARG A 89 8.33 0.08 10.63
CA ARG A 89 7.79 -1.10 11.31
C ARG A 89 7.20 -0.73 12.67
N ASP A 90 7.92 0.08 13.44
CA ASP A 90 7.53 0.47 14.79
C ASP A 90 6.33 1.45 14.76
N LEU A 91 6.28 2.35 13.77
CA LEU A 91 5.16 3.28 13.57
C LEU A 91 3.82 2.57 13.32
N PHE A 92 3.84 1.48 12.55
CA PHE A 92 2.62 0.74 12.19
C PHE A 92 2.40 -0.54 13.02
N GLN A 93 3.30 -0.83 13.97
CA GLN A 93 3.31 -2.06 14.75
C GLN A 93 3.14 -3.29 13.84
N ALA A 94 4.03 -3.39 12.83
CA ALA A 94 3.93 -4.27 11.68
C ALA A 94 3.30 -5.63 12.03
N PRO A 95 2.06 -5.87 11.60
CA PRO A 95 1.37 -7.10 11.97
C PRO A 95 1.93 -8.31 11.24
N ALA A 96 1.62 -9.51 11.75
CA ALA A 96 1.85 -10.75 11.03
C ALA A 96 1.31 -10.64 9.59
N LEU A 97 2.00 -11.27 8.64
CA LEU A 97 1.63 -11.23 7.22
C LEU A 97 0.13 -11.52 7.04
N PRO A 98 -0.56 -10.82 6.12
CA PRO A 98 -1.94 -11.10 5.80
C PRO A 98 -2.11 -12.59 5.43
N PRO A 99 -3.23 -13.21 5.81
CA PRO A 99 -3.50 -14.59 5.42
C PRO A 99 -3.45 -14.73 3.90
N LYS A 100 -2.85 -15.83 3.42
CA LYS A 100 -2.74 -16.18 1.99
C LYS A 100 -1.96 -15.19 1.11
N LEU A 101 -1.20 -14.26 1.69
CA LEU A 101 -0.37 -13.33 0.89
C LEU A 101 0.66 -14.10 0.03
N SER A 102 1.18 -15.22 0.53
CA SER A 102 2.09 -16.13 -0.21
C SER A 102 1.48 -16.70 -1.48
N ASP A 103 0.16 -16.85 -1.51
CA ASP A 103 -0.58 -17.51 -2.59
C ASP A 103 -0.89 -16.52 -3.73
N ILE A 104 -0.70 -15.23 -3.48
CA ILE A 104 -0.85 -14.17 -4.48
C ILE A 104 0.38 -14.17 -5.40
N ILE A 105 0.14 -14.47 -6.67
CA ILE A 105 1.17 -14.52 -7.71
C ILE A 105 1.30 -13.23 -8.51
N VAL A 106 0.37 -12.28 -8.34
CA VAL A 106 0.38 -10.96 -8.99
C VAL A 106 1.64 -10.18 -8.61
N ARG A 107 2.32 -9.61 -9.60
CA ARG A 107 3.57 -8.85 -9.46
C ARG A 107 3.52 -7.45 -10.08
N SER A 108 2.57 -7.19 -10.98
CA SER A 108 2.40 -5.89 -11.62
C SER A 108 1.00 -5.30 -11.38
N ALA A 109 0.87 -3.99 -11.56
CA ALA A 109 -0.39 -3.27 -11.46
C ALA A 109 -1.41 -3.71 -12.51
N ASP A 110 -0.97 -4.10 -13.71
CA ASP A 110 -1.85 -4.51 -14.81
C ASP A 110 -2.55 -5.84 -14.53
N GLU A 111 -1.86 -6.76 -13.85
CA GLU A 111 -2.32 -8.06 -13.38
C GLU A 111 -3.32 -7.97 -12.20
N ILE A 112 -3.53 -6.79 -11.60
CA ILE A 112 -4.50 -6.62 -10.52
C ILE A 112 -5.91 -6.83 -11.07
N GLU A 113 -6.62 -7.83 -10.55
CA GLU A 113 -7.95 -8.22 -11.02
C GLU A 113 -9.03 -8.01 -9.96
N PHE A 114 -10.14 -7.41 -10.38
CA PHE A 114 -11.33 -7.20 -9.56
C PHE A 114 -12.63 -7.46 -10.34
N SER A 115 -12.57 -8.30 -11.39
CA SER A 115 -13.74 -8.77 -12.11
C SER A 115 -14.77 -9.41 -11.16
N GLU A 116 -16.05 -9.26 -11.52
CA GLU A 116 -17.20 -9.79 -10.77
C GLU A 116 -17.31 -9.26 -9.33
N CYS A 117 -16.75 -8.08 -9.03
CA CYS A 117 -16.90 -7.46 -7.72
C CYS A 117 -18.30 -6.88 -7.50
N ASN A 118 -18.65 -6.62 -6.23
CA ASN A 118 -19.80 -5.81 -5.88
C ASN A 118 -19.71 -4.46 -6.61
N PRO A 119 -20.72 -4.07 -7.42
CA PRO A 119 -20.72 -2.80 -8.17
C PRO A 119 -20.44 -1.57 -7.32
N SER A 120 -20.82 -1.57 -6.04
CA SER A 120 -20.57 -0.46 -5.12
C SER A 120 -19.09 -0.25 -4.79
N LEU A 121 -18.23 -1.25 -5.05
CA LEU A 121 -16.78 -1.20 -4.86
C LEU A 121 -16.02 -0.80 -6.13
N GLU A 122 -16.65 -0.79 -7.31
CA GLU A 122 -15.99 -0.40 -8.56
C GLU A 122 -15.40 1.02 -8.47
N ASN A 123 -16.15 1.94 -7.84
CA ASN A 123 -15.73 3.32 -7.62
C ASN A 123 -14.53 3.46 -6.65
N ILE A 124 -14.12 2.36 -6.00
CA ILE A 124 -12.92 2.31 -5.17
C ILE A 124 -11.82 1.54 -5.90
N PHE A 125 -12.09 0.33 -6.38
CA PHE A 125 -11.07 -0.55 -6.97
C PHE A 125 -10.53 -0.03 -8.29
N LYS A 126 -11.36 0.56 -9.15
CA LYS A 126 -10.89 1.08 -10.44
C LYS A 126 -9.93 2.27 -10.25
N PRO A 127 -10.27 3.33 -9.47
CA PRO A 127 -9.30 4.38 -9.17
C PRO A 127 -8.07 3.89 -8.41
N TRP A 128 -8.21 2.86 -7.56
CA TRP A 128 -7.08 2.28 -6.85
C TRP A 128 -6.11 1.58 -7.80
N LYS A 129 -6.59 0.70 -8.70
CA LYS A 129 -5.76 0.07 -9.75
C LYS A 129 -5.06 1.12 -10.61
N GLN A 130 -5.76 2.19 -11.00
CA GLN A 130 -5.16 3.30 -11.75
C GLN A 130 -4.03 3.99 -10.96
N ALA A 131 -4.23 4.26 -9.67
CA ALA A 131 -3.20 4.87 -8.83
C ALA A 131 -1.96 3.97 -8.73
N ILE A 132 -2.14 2.67 -8.53
CA ILE A 132 -1.05 1.69 -8.49
C ILE A 132 -0.32 1.63 -9.84
N GLY A 133 -1.03 1.64 -10.96
CA GLY A 133 -0.42 1.66 -12.29
C GLY A 133 0.39 2.94 -12.57
N HIS A 134 -0.09 4.10 -12.11
CA HIS A 134 0.69 5.34 -12.18
C HIS A 134 1.97 5.23 -11.34
N GLN A 135 1.88 4.75 -10.11
CA GLN A 135 3.06 4.51 -9.26
C GLN A 135 4.07 3.57 -9.95
N GLU A 136 3.61 2.44 -10.51
CA GLU A 136 4.46 1.46 -11.20
C GLU A 136 5.25 2.11 -12.33
N SER A 137 4.56 2.87 -13.19
CA SER A 137 5.18 3.55 -14.34
C SER A 137 6.28 4.54 -13.97
N HIS A 138 6.32 4.96 -12.70
CA HIS A 138 7.38 5.79 -12.13
C HIS A 138 8.47 4.92 -11.48
N VAL A 139 8.10 3.92 -10.70
CA VAL A 139 9.03 2.99 -10.02
C VAL A 139 9.93 2.27 -11.03
N GLU A 140 9.37 1.78 -12.14
CA GLU A 140 10.11 1.07 -13.19
C GLU A 140 11.19 1.92 -13.89
N LYS A 141 11.07 3.24 -13.81
CA LYS A 141 12.04 4.18 -14.43
C LYS A 141 13.19 4.54 -13.49
N ILE A 142 13.14 4.11 -12.22
CA ILE A 142 14.14 4.43 -11.22
C ILE A 142 15.18 3.30 -11.22
N SER A 143 16.45 3.65 -11.40
CA SER A 143 17.54 2.68 -11.19
C SER A 143 17.61 2.28 -9.72
N GLU A 144 18.02 1.05 -9.42
CA GLU A 144 18.19 0.62 -8.02
C GLU A 144 19.09 1.58 -7.25
N GLU A 145 20.17 2.07 -7.87
CA GLU A 145 21.09 3.02 -7.24
C GLU A 145 20.42 4.36 -6.89
N ASP A 146 19.63 4.92 -7.82
CA ASP A 146 19.01 6.23 -7.62
C ASP A 146 17.83 6.16 -6.65
N SER A 147 17.20 4.99 -6.50
CA SER A 147 16.14 4.75 -5.53
C SER A 147 16.57 5.06 -4.07
N TYR A 148 17.87 4.90 -3.76
CA TYR A 148 18.47 5.23 -2.46
C TYR A 148 18.95 6.69 -2.35
N LYS A 149 18.97 7.45 -3.46
CA LYS A 149 19.35 8.88 -3.47
C LYS A 149 18.14 9.79 -3.42
N TYR A 150 17.04 9.38 -4.05
CA TYR A 150 15.82 10.17 -4.07
C TYR A 150 15.13 10.16 -2.71
N ARG A 151 14.40 11.24 -2.40
CA ARG A 151 13.69 11.40 -1.14
C ARG A 151 12.23 11.69 -1.38
N TYR A 152 11.38 10.85 -0.83
CA TYR A 152 9.95 11.07 -0.75
C TYR A 152 9.62 11.84 0.51
N PHE A 153 9.03 13.02 0.34
CA PHE A 153 8.61 13.89 1.44
C PHE A 153 7.15 13.59 1.77
N SER A 154 6.90 13.15 3.00
CA SER A 154 5.57 12.89 3.51
C SER A 154 5.37 13.59 4.86
N TRP A 155 4.12 13.69 5.30
CA TRP A 155 3.82 14.20 6.63
C TRP A 155 4.35 13.31 7.76
N LYS A 156 4.68 12.03 7.48
CA LYS A 156 5.25 11.07 8.44
C LYS A 156 6.77 11.14 8.54
N GLY A 157 7.42 11.78 7.56
CA GLY A 157 8.87 11.82 7.47
C GLY A 157 9.35 11.90 6.02
N ILE A 158 10.68 11.91 5.90
CA ILE A 158 11.41 11.92 4.64
C ILE A 158 12.07 10.55 4.51
N TYR A 159 11.80 9.86 3.40
CA TYR A 159 12.23 8.46 3.22
C TYR A 159 12.87 8.27 1.85
N ILE A 160 13.78 7.30 1.74
CA ILE A 160 14.18 6.79 0.42
C ILE A 160 12.99 6.13 -0.29
N ILE A 161 13.05 5.98 -1.61
CA ILE A 161 11.90 5.47 -2.38
C ILE A 161 11.47 4.07 -1.93
N PRO A 162 12.36 3.08 -1.74
CA PRO A 162 11.95 1.76 -1.23
C PRO A 162 11.26 1.84 0.14
N ALA A 163 11.80 2.65 1.07
CA ALA A 163 11.22 2.84 2.39
C ALA A 163 9.85 3.54 2.32
N ALA A 164 9.68 4.52 1.43
CA ALA A 164 8.39 5.18 1.21
C ALA A 164 7.32 4.21 0.67
N ILE A 165 7.69 3.33 -0.27
CA ILE A 165 6.79 2.26 -0.76
C ILE A 165 6.38 1.35 0.39
N ASN A 166 7.35 0.88 1.19
CA ASN A 166 7.08 0.05 2.36
C ASN A 166 6.21 0.77 3.39
N MET A 167 6.42 2.06 3.63
CA MET A 167 5.60 2.87 4.55
C MET A 167 4.14 2.88 4.11
N VAL A 168 3.84 3.14 2.84
CA VAL A 168 2.46 3.13 2.33
C VAL A 168 1.87 1.72 2.37
N ALA A 169 2.66 0.70 2.05
CA ALA A 169 2.23 -0.70 2.16
C ALA A 169 1.88 -1.06 3.63
N MET A 170 2.70 -0.67 4.60
CA MET A 170 2.44 -0.89 6.02
C MET A 170 1.23 -0.12 6.52
N GLU A 171 1.00 1.10 6.05
CA GLU A 171 -0.21 1.85 6.36
C GLU A 171 -1.47 1.14 5.84
N ASN A 172 -1.43 0.64 4.61
CA ASN A 172 -2.54 -0.14 4.06
C ASN A 172 -2.70 -1.48 4.78
N HIS A 173 -1.61 -2.14 5.16
CA HIS A 173 -1.65 -3.37 5.93
C HIS A 173 -2.28 -3.15 7.32
N PHE A 174 -1.95 -2.03 7.97
CA PHE A 174 -2.57 -1.63 9.22
C PHE A 174 -4.09 -1.48 9.06
N LEU A 175 -4.54 -0.77 8.03
CA LEU A 175 -5.96 -0.63 7.70
C LEU A 175 -6.63 -1.99 7.38
N LEU A 176 -5.92 -2.91 6.73
CA LEU A 176 -6.43 -4.25 6.42
C LEU A 176 -6.64 -5.05 7.71
N LYS A 177 -5.65 -5.06 8.60
CA LYS A 177 -5.77 -5.77 9.87
C LYS A 177 -6.87 -5.17 10.74
N ASP A 178 -6.81 -3.86 10.97
CA ASP A 178 -7.63 -3.22 11.98
C ASP A 178 -9.03 -2.85 11.49
N GLY A 179 -9.18 -2.65 10.18
CA GLY A 179 -10.44 -2.22 9.56
C GLY A 179 -11.14 -3.27 8.71
N ILE A 180 -10.51 -4.40 8.35
CA ILE A 180 -11.15 -5.42 7.48
C ILE A 180 -11.09 -6.80 8.14
N LEU A 181 -9.89 -7.31 8.44
CA LEU A 181 -9.72 -8.68 8.96
C LEU A 181 -10.37 -8.89 10.32
N LYS A 182 -10.37 -7.88 11.20
CA LYS A 182 -11.09 -7.95 12.48
C LYS A 182 -12.58 -8.21 12.28
N PHE A 183 -13.21 -7.55 11.31
CA PHE A 183 -14.63 -7.73 11.01
C PHE A 183 -14.93 -9.03 10.27
N LEU A 184 -14.08 -9.44 9.32
CA LEU A 184 -14.26 -10.70 8.61
C LEU A 184 -14.17 -11.92 9.55
N LYS A 185 -13.41 -11.82 10.64
CA LYS A 185 -13.30 -12.89 11.65
C LYS A 185 -14.48 -12.96 12.59
N ASP A 186 -15.08 -11.82 12.93
CA ASP A 186 -16.25 -11.75 13.80
C ASP A 186 -17.14 -10.59 13.32
N PRO A 187 -18.24 -10.90 12.61
CA PRO A 187 -19.19 -9.89 12.15
C PRO A 187 -19.83 -9.07 13.28
N ASN A 188 -19.76 -9.56 14.53
CA ASN A 188 -20.24 -8.87 15.73
C ASN A 188 -19.13 -8.09 16.45
N PHE A 189 -17.92 -8.02 15.89
CA PHE A 189 -16.78 -7.36 16.53
C PHE A 189 -16.73 -5.84 16.27
N PRO A 190 -16.26 -5.05 17.26
CA PRO A 190 -16.15 -5.39 18.68
C PRO A 190 -17.51 -5.33 19.41
N LYS A 191 -17.65 -6.10 20.50
CA LYS A 191 -18.70 -5.90 21.50
C LYS A 191 -18.47 -4.59 22.26
#